data_AF-A0A1H9WEZ8-F1
#
_entry.id   AF-A0A1H9WEZ8-F1
#
_cell.length_a   1.000
_cell.length_b   1.000
_cell.length_c   1.000
_cell.angle_alpha   90.00
_cell.angle_beta   90.00
_cell.angle_gamma   90.00
#
_symmetry.space_group_name_H-M   'P 1'
#
loop_
_entity.id
_entity.type
_entity.pdbx_description
1 polymer ?
#
loop_
_entity_poly.entity_id
_entity_poly.type
_entity_poly.pdbx_seq_one_letter_code
_entity_poly.pdbx_strand_id
1 'polypeptide(L)'
;MTGKIVTLLIVAVALAAGGLMYWLQVYYYYETLGPEDAAITLVPQEADDPRPVDVAEFQGIDANSSPLRYRACFTLPDPDGLRDTYEVYPAPIPLTAPSWFDCFDAEAVGEALERDEARAYLAERNIEYGVDRVVAVFPDGRAYAWHQLNNCGETDYTGTPVTEECPPRPD
;
A
#
# COMPACT_ATOMS: atom_id res chain seq x y z
N MET A 1 -40.92 -18.35 27.47
CA MET A 1 -40.53 -18.63 26.06
C MET A 1 -40.04 -17.38 25.33
N THR A 2 -40.60 -16.19 25.60
CA THR A 2 -40.22 -14.91 24.99
C THR A 2 -38.74 -14.56 25.10
N GLY A 3 -38.10 -14.76 26.27
CA GLY A 3 -36.68 -14.42 26.45
C GLY A 3 -35.72 -15.21 25.55
N LYS A 4 -36.02 -16.48 25.24
CA LYS A 4 -35.18 -17.30 24.34
C LYS A 4 -35.27 -16.81 22.89
N ILE A 5 -36.47 -16.39 22.46
CA ILE A 5 -36.69 -15.84 21.11
C ILE A 5 -35.95 -14.51 20.96
N VAL A 6 -36.05 -13.62 21.95
CA VAL A 6 -35.33 -12.34 21.94
C VAL A 6 -33.82 -12.56 21.94
N THR A 7 -33.32 -13.51 22.74
CA THR A 7 -31.89 -13.87 22.75
C THR A 7 -31.41 -14.37 21.39
N LEU A 8 -32.17 -15.28 20.76
CA LEU A 8 -31.83 -15.80 19.43
C LEU A 8 -31.83 -14.71 18.36
N LEU A 9 -32.80 -13.79 18.41
CA LEU A 9 -32.87 -12.65 17.49
C LEU A 9 -31.64 -11.74 17.63
N ILE A 10 -31.23 -11.43 18.87
CA ILE A 10 -30.05 -10.60 19.12
C ILE A 10 -28.79 -11.28 18.56
N VAL A 11 -28.62 -12.58 18.81
CA VAL A 11 -27.47 -13.33 18.28
C VAL A 11 -27.49 -13.35 16.74
N ALA A 12 -28.64 -13.58 16.12
CA ALA A 12 -28.76 -13.59 14.67
C ALA A 12 -28.40 -12.22 14.05
N VAL A 13 -28.89 -11.13 14.63
CA VAL A 13 -28.56 -9.76 14.17
C VAL A 13 -27.07 -9.47 14.36
N ALA A 14 -26.49 -9.85 15.50
CA ALA A 14 -25.06 -9.64 15.76
C ALA A 14 -24.18 -10.39 14.75
N LEU A 15 -24.52 -11.66 14.44
CA LEU A 15 -23.81 -12.45 13.43
C LEU A 15 -23.95 -11.85 12.03
N ALA A 16 -25.16 -11.41 11.66
CA ALA A 16 -25.40 -10.76 10.36
C ALA A 16 -24.62 -9.45 10.23
N ALA A 17 -24.63 -8.61 11.26
CA ALA A 17 -23.89 -7.35 11.28
C ALA A 17 -22.37 -7.58 11.25
N GLY A 18 -21.85 -8.55 12.01
CA GLY A 18 -20.44 -8.91 11.99
C GLY A 18 -20.00 -9.47 10.64
N GLY A 19 -20.79 -10.35 10.04
CA GLY A 19 -20.53 -10.90 8.71
C GLY A 19 -20.55 -9.83 7.62
N LEU A 20 -21.51 -8.89 7.69
CA LEU A 20 -21.58 -7.76 6.77
C LEU A 20 -20.36 -6.84 6.93
N MET A 21 -19.95 -6.53 8.16
CA MET A 21 -18.76 -5.71 8.43
C MET A 21 -17.49 -6.36 7.89
N TYR A 22 -17.31 -7.67 8.10
CA TYR A 22 -16.19 -8.42 7.56
C TYR A 22 -16.17 -8.37 6.02
N TRP A 23 -17.31 -8.63 5.39
CA TRP A 23 -17.41 -8.59 3.93
C TRP A 23 -17.11 -7.21 3.35
N LEU A 24 -17.63 -6.16 3.98
CA LEU A 24 -17.37 -4.77 3.58
C LEU A 24 -15.87 -4.45 3.66
N GLN A 25 -15.22 -4.80 4.76
CA GLN A 25 -13.82 -4.46 4.99
C GLN A 25 -12.85 -5.27 4.13
N VAL A 26 -13.12 -6.56 3.92
CA VAL A 26 -12.17 -7.49 3.27
C VAL A 26 -12.41 -7.63 1.78
N TYR A 27 -13.64 -7.42 1.28
CA TYR A 27 -13.98 -7.68 -0.12
C TYR A 27 -14.61 -6.47 -0.81
N TYR A 28 -15.72 -5.94 -0.30
CA TYR A 28 -16.58 -5.02 -1.05
C TYR A 28 -15.88 -3.75 -1.58
N TYR A 29 -15.01 -3.15 -0.76
CA TYR A 29 -14.35 -1.91 -1.12
C TYR A 29 -13.08 -2.11 -1.96
N TYR A 30 -12.61 -3.34 -2.11
CA TYR A 30 -11.43 -3.63 -2.91
C TYR A 30 -11.81 -3.85 -4.37
N GLU A 31 -11.01 -3.26 -5.25
CA GLU A 31 -11.01 -3.53 -6.69
C GLU A 31 -9.68 -4.15 -7.10
N THR A 32 -9.71 -4.98 -8.14
CA THR A 32 -8.51 -5.58 -8.74
C THR A 32 -8.03 -4.72 -9.89
N LEU A 33 -6.75 -4.44 -9.91
CA LEU A 33 -6.07 -3.67 -10.95
C LEU A 33 -5.33 -4.62 -11.90
N GLY A 34 -5.52 -4.43 -13.20
CA GLY A 34 -4.89 -5.22 -14.26
C GLY A 34 -3.65 -4.54 -14.85
N PRO A 35 -2.96 -5.18 -15.80
CA PRO A 35 -1.82 -4.59 -16.51
C PRO A 35 -2.12 -3.24 -17.19
N GLU A 36 -3.36 -2.98 -17.56
CA GLU A 36 -3.83 -1.71 -18.11
C GLU A 36 -3.81 -0.55 -17.10
N ASP A 37 -3.84 -0.87 -15.79
CA ASP A 37 -3.80 0.09 -14.69
C ASP A 37 -2.38 0.28 -14.12
N ALA A 38 -1.39 -0.41 -14.70
CA ALA A 38 -0.01 -0.41 -14.25
C ALA A 38 0.68 0.94 -14.51
N ALA A 39 0.46 1.91 -13.63
CA ALA A 39 1.12 3.22 -13.63
C ALA A 39 2.19 3.27 -12.53
N ILE A 40 3.29 2.54 -12.74
CA ILE A 40 4.43 2.53 -11.81
C ILE A 40 5.44 3.61 -12.21
N THR A 41 5.82 4.42 -11.24
CA THR A 41 6.79 5.49 -11.34
C THR A 41 7.86 5.33 -10.28
N LEU A 42 9.01 5.98 -10.47
CA LEU A 42 10.08 6.11 -9.47
C LEU A 42 10.60 7.56 -9.47
N VAL A 43 10.87 8.11 -8.29
CA VAL A 43 11.42 9.46 -8.12
C VAL A 43 12.95 9.41 -8.29
N PRO A 44 13.54 10.15 -9.24
CA PRO A 44 14.99 10.24 -9.40
C PRO A 44 15.70 10.88 -8.20
N GLN A 45 16.97 10.53 -7.93
CA GLN A 45 17.71 11.15 -6.80
C GLN A 45 17.92 12.67 -6.96
N GLU A 46 18.00 13.16 -8.18
CA GLU A 46 18.31 14.55 -8.51
C GLU A 46 17.08 15.36 -8.96
N ALA A 47 15.87 14.79 -8.89
CA ALA A 47 14.65 15.46 -9.33
C ALA A 47 13.43 14.95 -8.56
N ASP A 48 12.51 15.85 -8.21
CA ASP A 48 11.30 15.49 -7.47
C ASP A 48 10.19 14.86 -8.34
N ASP A 49 10.26 15.05 -9.67
CA ASP A 49 9.23 14.56 -10.58
C ASP A 49 9.34 13.04 -10.80
N PRO A 50 8.30 12.25 -10.50
CA PRO A 50 8.29 10.81 -10.75
C PRO A 50 8.45 10.48 -12.24
N ARG A 51 9.28 9.48 -12.56
CA ARG A 51 9.45 8.97 -13.92
C ARG A 51 8.83 7.59 -14.07
N PRO A 52 8.05 7.33 -15.14
CA PRO A 52 7.48 6.01 -15.38
C PRO A 52 8.59 4.98 -15.64
N VAL A 53 8.35 3.75 -15.17
CA VAL A 53 9.22 2.60 -15.40
C VAL A 53 8.42 1.47 -16.06
N ASP A 54 9.07 0.75 -16.96
CA ASP A 54 8.45 -0.39 -17.62
C ASP A 54 8.34 -1.56 -16.64
N VAL A 55 7.15 -2.15 -16.57
CA VAL A 55 6.84 -3.29 -15.70
C VAL A 55 6.12 -4.38 -16.48
N ALA A 56 6.24 -5.61 -16.00
CA ALA A 56 5.53 -6.77 -16.54
C ALA A 56 4.79 -7.53 -15.43
N GLU A 57 3.85 -8.39 -15.83
CA GLU A 57 3.11 -9.29 -14.93
C GLU A 57 2.40 -8.59 -13.77
N PHE A 58 1.96 -7.34 -14.00
CA PHE A 58 1.33 -6.53 -12.99
C PHE A 58 0.01 -7.12 -12.50
N GLN A 59 -0.12 -7.20 -11.18
CA GLN A 59 -1.38 -7.44 -10.48
C GLN A 59 -1.45 -6.47 -9.31
N GLY A 60 -2.58 -5.80 -9.16
CA GLY A 60 -2.78 -4.88 -8.04
C GLY A 60 -4.16 -4.98 -7.45
N ILE A 61 -4.30 -4.36 -6.29
CA ILE A 61 -5.57 -4.08 -5.64
C ILE A 61 -5.54 -2.65 -5.12
N ASP A 62 -6.69 -1.99 -5.14
CA ASP A 62 -6.87 -0.69 -4.50
C ASP A 62 -8.26 -0.60 -3.87
N ALA A 63 -8.50 0.46 -3.12
CA ALA A 63 -9.80 0.77 -2.55
C ALA A 63 -9.90 2.25 -2.22
N ASN A 64 -10.90 2.93 -2.79
CA ASN A 64 -11.16 4.35 -2.52
C ASN A 64 -11.41 4.68 -1.02
N SER A 65 -11.82 3.67 -0.24
CA SER A 65 -12.13 3.82 1.18
C SER A 65 -10.92 4.22 2.04
N SER A 66 -9.69 4.02 1.56
CA SER A 66 -8.47 4.48 2.22
C SER A 66 -7.27 4.37 1.27
N PRO A 67 -6.42 5.42 1.17
CA PRO A 67 -5.24 5.40 0.31
C PRO A 67 -4.22 4.32 0.73
N LEU A 68 -4.24 3.84 1.98
CA LEU A 68 -3.32 2.81 2.46
C LEU A 68 -3.65 1.40 1.99
N ARG A 69 -4.69 1.21 1.19
CA ARG A 69 -5.15 -0.11 0.74
C ARG A 69 -4.52 -0.58 -0.57
N TYR A 70 -3.82 0.30 -1.28
CA TYR A 70 -3.12 -0.04 -2.52
C TYR A 70 -2.01 -1.08 -2.30
N ARG A 71 -2.06 -2.20 -3.03
CA ARG A 71 -0.97 -3.19 -3.11
C ARG A 71 -0.79 -3.60 -4.55
N ALA A 72 0.45 -3.81 -4.97
CA ALA A 72 0.74 -4.40 -6.26
C ALA A 72 1.99 -5.26 -6.24
N CYS A 73 2.05 -6.21 -7.15
CA CYS A 73 3.22 -7.01 -7.47
C CYS A 73 3.44 -6.95 -8.98
N PHE A 74 4.69 -7.00 -9.41
CA PHE A 74 5.08 -6.95 -10.83
C PHE A 74 6.55 -7.33 -10.97
N THR A 75 7.05 -7.36 -12.20
CA THR A 75 8.47 -7.55 -12.51
C THR A 75 9.03 -6.33 -13.22
N LEU A 76 10.23 -5.88 -12.82
CA LEU A 76 11.04 -4.93 -13.58
C LEU A 76 12.00 -5.72 -14.48
N PRO A 77 11.97 -5.49 -15.81
CA PRO A 77 12.91 -6.14 -16.72
C PRO A 77 14.38 -5.75 -16.48
N ASP A 78 14.63 -4.55 -15.97
CA ASP A 78 15.97 -4.02 -15.70
C ASP A 78 16.05 -3.44 -14.27
N PRO A 79 16.33 -4.29 -13.25
CA PRO A 79 16.47 -3.84 -11.86
C PRO A 79 17.86 -3.26 -11.56
N ASP A 80 18.81 -3.31 -12.49
CA ASP A 80 20.19 -2.89 -12.27
C ASP A 80 20.31 -1.35 -12.28
N GLY A 81 21.22 -0.81 -11.46
CA GLY A 81 21.51 0.64 -11.43
C GLY A 81 20.41 1.54 -10.85
N LEU A 82 19.29 0.98 -10.39
CA LEU A 82 18.20 1.76 -9.78
C LEU A 82 18.67 2.57 -8.57
N ARG A 83 19.58 2.01 -7.75
CA ARG A 83 20.16 2.67 -6.58
C ARG A 83 20.87 3.98 -6.93
N ASP A 84 21.51 4.05 -8.09
CA ASP A 84 22.29 5.22 -8.49
C ASP A 84 21.40 6.27 -9.19
N THR A 85 20.19 5.88 -9.58
CA THR A 85 19.28 6.71 -10.39
C THR A 85 18.10 7.25 -9.58
N TYR A 86 17.56 6.45 -8.66
CA TYR A 86 16.30 6.72 -7.96
C TYR A 86 16.47 6.86 -6.45
N GLU A 87 15.57 7.64 -5.83
CA GLU A 87 15.54 7.90 -4.40
C GLU A 87 15.23 6.61 -3.63
N VAL A 88 16.16 6.20 -2.77
CA VAL A 88 15.97 5.07 -1.85
C VAL A 88 15.00 5.50 -0.75
N TYR A 89 13.94 4.72 -0.54
CA TYR A 89 12.93 5.04 0.47
C TYR A 89 13.44 4.71 1.88
N PRO A 90 13.38 5.66 2.83
CA PRO A 90 13.78 5.40 4.20
C PRO A 90 12.69 4.62 4.96
N ALA A 91 13.11 3.65 5.77
CA ALA A 91 12.22 2.87 6.65
C ALA A 91 10.94 2.32 5.94
N PRO A 92 11.10 1.50 4.88
CA PRO A 92 9.97 0.87 4.22
C PRO A 92 9.29 -0.16 5.14
N ILE A 93 7.98 -0.03 5.32
CA ILE A 93 7.14 -0.91 6.14
C ILE A 93 5.98 -1.42 5.25
N PRO A 94 6.13 -2.58 4.59
CA PRO A 94 5.07 -3.14 3.77
C PRO A 94 3.85 -3.46 4.64
N LEU A 95 2.69 -3.00 4.19
CA LEU A 95 1.44 -3.22 4.89
C LEU A 95 0.75 -4.50 4.42
N THR A 96 0.03 -5.19 5.31
CA THR A 96 -0.63 -6.46 4.98
C THR A 96 -1.71 -6.30 3.91
N ALA A 97 -1.78 -7.25 2.97
CA ALA A 97 -2.86 -7.38 2.00
C ALA A 97 -4.00 -8.26 2.55
N PRO A 98 -5.22 -8.18 1.99
CA PRO A 98 -6.27 -9.16 2.25
C PRO A 98 -5.81 -10.57 1.87
N SER A 99 -6.26 -11.58 2.63
CA SER A 99 -5.82 -12.98 2.45
C SER A 99 -6.26 -13.66 1.14
N TRP A 100 -7.02 -12.97 0.29
CA TRP A 100 -7.40 -13.46 -1.04
C TRP A 100 -6.50 -12.88 -2.15
N PHE A 101 -5.63 -11.91 -1.82
CA PHE A 101 -4.67 -11.31 -2.74
C PHE A 101 -3.29 -11.91 -2.48
N ASP A 102 -3.06 -13.09 -3.05
CA ASP A 102 -1.88 -13.92 -2.77
C ASP A 102 -0.58 -13.36 -3.36
N CYS A 103 -0.66 -12.33 -4.21
CA CYS A 103 0.52 -11.80 -4.90
C CYS A 103 1.41 -10.93 -4.01
N PHE A 104 0.91 -10.40 -2.90
CA PHE A 104 1.65 -9.51 -2.02
C PHE A 104 1.77 -10.11 -0.62
N ASP A 105 2.95 -10.62 -0.29
CA ASP A 105 3.30 -11.11 1.04
C ASP A 105 4.10 -10.05 1.79
N ALA A 106 3.43 -9.33 2.69
CA ALA A 106 4.04 -8.24 3.45
C ALA A 106 5.16 -8.72 4.39
N GLU A 107 5.02 -9.92 4.97
CA GLU A 107 6.02 -10.49 5.87
C GLU A 107 7.28 -10.85 5.08
N ALA A 108 7.14 -11.56 3.96
CA ALA A 108 8.27 -11.92 3.11
C ALA A 108 8.98 -10.69 2.52
N VAL A 109 8.24 -9.67 2.09
CA VAL A 109 8.82 -8.41 1.59
C VAL A 109 9.53 -7.66 2.72
N GLY A 110 8.92 -7.57 3.90
CA GLY A 110 9.51 -6.90 5.07
C GLY A 110 10.81 -7.56 5.50
N GLU A 111 10.82 -8.89 5.61
CA GLU A 111 12.03 -9.64 5.93
C GLU A 111 13.14 -9.46 4.88
N ALA A 112 12.79 -9.44 3.60
CA ALA A 112 13.77 -9.23 2.53
C ALA A 112 14.39 -7.83 2.60
N LEU A 113 13.59 -6.80 2.94
CA LEU A 113 14.08 -5.44 3.14
C LEU A 113 15.02 -5.34 4.34
N GLU A 114 14.70 -6.00 5.46
CA GLU A 114 15.54 -6.05 6.66
C GLU A 114 16.89 -6.76 6.41
N ARG A 115 16.92 -7.74 5.50
CA ARG A 115 18.12 -8.51 5.14
C ARG A 115 18.92 -7.91 3.98
N ASP A 116 18.55 -6.73 3.49
CA ASP A 116 19.11 -6.12 2.27
C ASP A 116 19.01 -7.02 1.01
N GLU A 117 18.06 -7.96 1.00
CA GLU A 117 17.74 -8.84 -0.14
C GLU A 117 16.79 -8.17 -1.15
N ALA A 118 16.13 -7.09 -0.73
CA ALA A 118 15.36 -6.20 -1.57
C ALA A 118 15.67 -4.74 -1.19
N ARG A 119 15.37 -3.81 -2.09
CA ARG A 119 15.55 -2.38 -1.85
C ARG A 119 14.29 -1.61 -2.16
N ALA A 120 13.88 -0.74 -1.24
CA ALA A 120 12.75 0.14 -1.45
C ALA A 120 13.16 1.48 -2.07
N TYR A 121 12.32 1.97 -2.96
CA TYR A 121 12.46 3.24 -3.65
C TYR A 121 11.17 4.05 -3.52
N LEU A 122 11.31 5.37 -3.50
CA LEU A 122 10.17 6.27 -3.56
C LEU A 122 9.58 6.20 -4.97
N ALA A 123 8.32 5.80 -5.07
CA ALA A 123 7.61 5.78 -6.34
C ALA A 123 6.93 7.12 -6.61
N GLU A 124 6.19 7.60 -5.62
CA GLU A 124 5.48 8.87 -5.70
C GLU A 124 5.31 9.44 -4.29
N ARG A 125 5.69 10.71 -4.10
CA ARG A 125 5.54 11.40 -2.82
C ARG A 125 4.16 12.02 -2.73
N ASN A 126 3.49 11.87 -1.59
CA ASN A 126 2.17 12.47 -1.35
C ASN A 126 1.15 12.18 -2.47
N ILE A 127 1.06 10.91 -2.92
CA ILE A 127 -0.01 10.48 -3.86
C ILE A 127 -1.40 10.78 -3.28
N GLU A 128 -1.49 10.75 -1.96
CA GLU A 128 -2.51 11.42 -1.15
C GLU A 128 -1.77 12.17 -0.03
N TYR A 129 -2.39 13.18 0.58
CA TYR A 129 -1.73 13.96 1.62
C TYR A 129 -1.14 13.06 2.73
N GLY A 130 0.18 13.12 2.93
CA GLY A 130 0.87 12.34 3.94
C GLY A 130 1.03 10.86 3.62
N VAL A 131 0.76 10.43 2.38
CA VAL A 131 0.86 9.05 1.91
C VAL A 131 1.81 9.00 0.72
N ASP A 132 2.87 8.21 0.84
CA ASP A 132 3.77 7.94 -0.27
C ASP A 132 3.44 6.58 -0.90
N ARG A 133 3.70 6.45 -2.20
CA ARG A 133 3.84 5.15 -2.86
C ARG A 133 5.29 4.71 -2.78
N VAL A 134 5.49 3.47 -2.35
CA VAL A 134 6.80 2.85 -2.17
C VAL A 134 6.86 1.59 -3.03
N VAL A 135 8.00 1.36 -3.67
CA VAL A 135 8.26 0.16 -4.48
C VAL A 135 9.51 -0.55 -3.94
N ALA A 136 9.36 -1.78 -3.48
CA ALA A 136 10.48 -2.68 -3.21
C ALA A 136 10.84 -3.45 -4.48
N VAL A 137 12.13 -3.50 -4.82
CA VAL A 137 12.67 -4.23 -5.97
C VAL A 137 13.70 -5.24 -5.49
N PHE A 138 13.57 -6.48 -5.93
CA PHE A 138 14.50 -7.58 -5.71
C PHE A 138 15.54 -7.65 -6.83
N PRO A 139 16.73 -8.23 -6.59
CA PRO A 139 17.76 -8.43 -7.61
C PRO A 139 17.34 -9.30 -8.79
N ASP A 140 16.33 -10.15 -8.61
CA ASP A 140 15.76 -11.01 -9.67
C ASP A 140 14.69 -10.30 -10.51
N GLY A 141 14.45 -9.00 -10.26
CA GLY A 141 13.47 -8.19 -10.95
C GLY A 141 12.07 -8.24 -10.34
N ARG A 142 11.78 -9.14 -9.38
CA ARG A 142 10.48 -9.12 -8.68
C ARG A 142 10.34 -7.80 -7.93
N ALA A 143 9.16 -7.20 -7.97
CA ALA A 143 8.88 -5.95 -7.31
C ALA A 143 7.48 -5.90 -6.72
N TYR A 144 7.36 -5.11 -5.67
CA TYR A 144 6.16 -5.01 -4.85
C TYR A 144 5.93 -3.54 -4.49
N ALA A 145 4.73 -3.05 -4.68
CA ALA A 145 4.36 -1.67 -4.36
C ALA A 145 3.26 -1.62 -3.29
N TRP A 146 3.36 -0.63 -2.42
CA TRP A 146 2.34 -0.31 -1.43
C TRP A 146 2.31 1.18 -1.15
N HIS A 147 1.25 1.62 -0.48
CA HIS A 147 1.16 2.97 0.07
C HIS A 147 1.48 2.96 1.56
N GLN A 148 2.24 3.95 2.02
CA GLN A 148 2.68 4.09 3.41
C GLN A 148 2.54 5.54 3.87
N LEU A 149 2.24 5.75 5.15
CA LEU A 149 2.28 7.08 5.73
C LEU A 149 3.72 7.60 5.76
N ASN A 150 3.91 8.83 5.31
CA ASN A 150 5.16 9.56 5.50
C ASN A 150 5.10 10.37 6.82
N ASN A 151 6.18 11.08 7.13
CA ASN A 151 6.28 11.87 8.37
C ASN A 151 5.09 12.83 8.58
N CYS A 152 4.61 13.46 7.50
CA CYS A 152 3.46 14.37 7.54
C CYS A 152 2.16 13.62 7.89
N GLY A 153 1.95 12.45 7.27
CA GLY A 153 0.80 11.59 7.54
C GLY A 153 0.80 11.06 8.97
N GLU A 154 1.95 10.61 9.49
CA GLU A 154 2.09 10.14 10.87
C GLU A 154 1.85 11.24 11.91
N THR A 155 2.40 12.43 11.66
CA THR A 155 2.28 13.58 12.56
C THR A 155 0.83 14.06 12.65
N ASP A 156 0.16 14.19 11.51
CA ASP A 156 -1.26 14.56 11.48
C ASP A 156 -2.15 13.49 12.14
N TYR A 157 -1.91 12.21 11.84
CA TYR A 157 -2.70 11.11 12.40
C TYR A 157 -2.62 11.05 13.94
N THR A 158 -1.46 11.37 14.51
CA THR A 158 -1.26 11.39 15.97
C THR A 158 -1.79 12.66 16.64
N GLY A 159 -2.30 13.64 15.88
CA GLY A 159 -2.73 14.94 16.39
C GLY A 159 -1.56 15.81 16.86
N THR A 160 -0.33 15.46 16.46
CA THR A 160 0.85 16.28 16.69
C THR A 160 0.83 17.43 15.69
N PRO A 161 1.23 18.66 16.07
CA PRO A 161 1.31 19.75 15.11
C PRO A 161 2.26 19.41 13.97
N VAL A 162 1.71 19.38 12.75
CA VAL A 162 2.49 19.21 11.52
C VAL A 162 3.44 20.42 11.39
N THR A 163 4.74 20.16 11.26
CA THR A 163 5.77 21.20 11.15
C THR A 163 5.72 21.88 9.77
N GLU A 164 6.48 22.96 9.57
CA GLU A 164 6.54 23.72 8.30
C GLU A 164 7.09 22.92 7.10
N GLU A 165 7.58 21.70 7.33
CA GLU A 165 8.15 20.81 6.29
C GLU A 165 7.08 20.11 5.44
N CYS A 166 5.84 20.07 5.90
CA CYS A 166 4.77 19.39 5.20
C CYS A 166 4.01 20.34 4.25
N PRO A 167 3.61 19.86 3.06
CA PRO A 167 2.81 20.67 2.16
C PRO A 167 1.49 21.09 2.83
N PRO A 168 0.85 22.17 2.36
CA PRO A 168 -0.50 22.50 2.79
C PRO A 168 -1.47 21.38 2.35
N ARG A 169 -2.50 21.13 3.14
CA ARG A 169 -3.58 20.24 2.71
C ARG A 169 -4.34 20.86 1.54
N PRO A 170 -4.74 20.06 0.54
CA PRO A 170 -5.77 20.47 -0.40
C PRO A 170 -7.06 20.79 0.36
N ASP A 171 -7.77 21.83 -0.07
CA ASP A 171 -9.08 22.25 0.48
C ASP A 171 -10.21 21.26 0.16
#